data_AF-A0A956DDD6-F1
#
_entry.id   AF-A0A956DDD6-F1
#
_cell.length_a   1.000
_cell.length_b   1.000
_cell.length_c   1.000
_cell.angle_alpha   90.00
_cell.angle_beta   90.00
_cell.angle_gamma   90.00
#
_symmetry.space_group_name_H-M   'P 1'
#
loop_
_entity.id
_entity.type
_entity.pdbx_description
1 polymer ?
#
loop_
_entity_poly.entity_id
_entity_poly.type
_entity_poly.pdbx_seq_one_letter_code
_entity_poly.pdbx_strand_id
1 'polypeptide(L)' 'MLDTSARLLRLLALLSERPTWSGAELVEALEVTSRTLRRDVDRLRQLGYP' A
#
# COMPACT_ATOMS: atom_id res chain seq x y z
N MET A 1 -15.30 -7.13 4.34
CA MET A 1 -14.19 -7.64 3.51
C MET A 1 -14.01 -6.71 2.30
N LEU A 2 -13.45 -5.51 2.49
CA LEU A 2 -12.82 -4.77 1.38
C LEU A 2 -11.51 -5.51 1.09
N ASP A 3 -11.65 -6.70 0.51
CA ASP A 3 -10.79 -7.83 0.85
C ASP A 3 -9.48 -7.77 0.10
N THR A 4 -8.48 -7.08 0.63
CA THR A 4 -7.12 -7.03 0.07
C THR A 4 -6.99 -6.32 -1.28
N SER A 5 -7.76 -6.67 -2.32
CA SER A 5 -7.71 -6.05 -3.65
C SER A 5 -8.04 -4.56 -3.60
N ALA A 6 -9.11 -4.17 -2.88
CA ALA A 6 -9.46 -2.76 -2.70
C ALA A 6 -8.35 -1.97 -1.98
N ARG A 7 -7.67 -2.61 -1.01
CA ARG A 7 -6.55 -2.01 -0.28
C ARG A 7 -5.30 -1.87 -1.15
N LEU A 8 -4.99 -2.85 -1.98
CA LEU A 8 -3.88 -2.79 -2.94
C LEU A 8 -4.10 -1.70 -3.98
N LEU A 9 -5.32 -1.58 -4.52
CA LEU A 9 -5.66 -0.50 -5.46
C LEU A 9 -5.53 0.87 -4.80
N ARG A 10 -5.93 1.00 -3.53
CA ARG A 10 -5.76 2.25 -2.77
C ARG A 10 -4.28 2.57 -2.49
N LEU A 11 -3.48 1.57 -2.13
CA LEU A 11 -2.03 1.71 -1.97
C LEU A 11 -1.37 2.16 -3.29
N LEU A 12 -1.75 1.56 -4.42
CA LEU A 12 -1.27 1.96 -5.75
C LEU A 12 -1.65 3.40 -6.11
N ALA A 13 -2.89 3.81 -5.82
CA ALA A 13 -3.33 5.19 -6.04
C ALA A 13 -2.47 6.18 -5.25
N LEU A 14 -2.25 5.93 -3.95
CA LEU A 14 -1.39 6.78 -3.11
C LEU A 14 0.04 6.87 -3.65
N LEU A 15 0.64 5.74 -4.03
CA LEU A 15 1.99 5.71 -4.61
C LEU A 15 2.09 6.43 -5.96
N SER A 16 0.98 6.58 -6.67
CA SER A 16 0.91 7.29 -7.96
C SER A 16 0.76 8.81 -7.80
N GLU A 17 0.25 9.28 -6.66
CA GLU A 17 0.01 10.72 -6.42
C GLU A 17 1.31 11.52 -6.22
N ARG A 18 2.33 10.92 -5.62
CA ARG A 18 3.63 11.58 -5.40
C ARG A 18 4.79 10.58 -5.33
N PRO A 19 6.03 11.01 -5.62
CA PRO A 19 7.18 10.12 -5.77
C PRO A 19 7.62 9.40 -4.49
N THR A 20 7.32 9.96 -3.31
CA THR A 20 7.79 9.43 -2.03
C THR A 20 6.71 9.47 -0.97
N TRP A 21 6.65 8.40 -0.18
CA TRP A 21 5.81 8.29 1.01
C TRP A 21 6.63 7.66 2.13
N SER A 22 6.47 8.16 3.35
CA SER A 22 6.95 7.44 4.52
C SER A 22 6.03 6.25 4.82
N GLY A 23 6.59 5.21 5.44
CA GLY A 23 5.79 4.07 5.88
C GLY A 23 4.73 4.43 6.93
N ALA A 24 4.95 5.49 7.71
CA ALA A 24 4.00 5.95 8.72
C ALA A 24 2.76 6.62 8.08
N GLU A 25 2.97 7.49 7.09
CA GLU A 25 1.87 8.14 6.37
C GLU A 25 1.00 7.11 5.64
N LEU A 26 1.60 6.07 5.05
CA LEU A 26 0.84 5.00 4.38
C LEU A 26 0.05 4.13 5.36
N VAL A 27 0.59 3.88 6.55
CA VAL A 27 -0.10 3.17 7.65
C VAL A 27 -1.35 3.93 8.08
N GLU A 28 -1.22 5.24 8.24
CA GLU A 28 -2.32 6.13 8.62
C GLU A 28 -3.36 6.25 7.50
N ALA A 29 -2.94 6.52 6.26
CA ALA A 29 -3.84 6.71 5.12
C ALA A 29 -4.63 5.46 4.72
N LEU A 30 -4.09 4.27 5.00
CA LEU A 30 -4.73 2.98 4.71
C LEU A 30 -5.38 2.36 5.96
N GLU A 31 -5.27 3.00 7.13
CA GLU A 31 -5.76 2.50 8.42
C GLU A 31 -5.31 1.06 8.71
N VAL A 32 -4.05 0.75 8.40
CA VAL A 32 -3.47 -0.59 8.59
C VAL A 32 -2.21 -0.58 9.43
N THR A 33 -1.82 -1.74 9.96
CA THR A 33 -0.54 -1.87 10.67
C THR A 33 0.65 -1.82 9.72
N SER A 34 1.83 -1.44 10.22
CA SER A 34 3.08 -1.49 9.44
C SER A 34 3.43 -2.91 8.95
N ARG A 35 2.94 -3.97 9.63
CA ARG A 35 3.10 -5.35 9.18
C ARG A 35 2.24 -5.64 7.94
N THR A 36 1.00 -5.15 7.94
CA THR A 36 0.09 -5.27 6.79
C THR A 36 0.59 -4.47 5.61
N LEU A 37 1.03 -3.22 5.83
CA LEU A 37 1.61 -2.39 4.79
C LEU A 37 2.80 -3.08 4.11
N ARG A 38 3.73 -3.66 4.89
CA ARG A 38 4.86 -4.43 4.33
C ARG A 38 4.39 -5.57 3.44
N ARG A 39 3.41 -6.37 3.89
CA ARG A 39 2.84 -7.45 3.09
C ARG A 39 2.20 -6.97 1.79
N ASP A 40 1.50 -5.85 1.82
CA ASP A 40 0.83 -5.30 0.64
C ASP A 40 1.87 -4.74 -0.36
N VAL A 41 2.90 -4.05 0.13
CA VAL A 41 4.03 -3.58 -0.70
C VAL A 41 4.79 -4.77 -1.31
N ASP A 42 5.09 -5.80 -0.53
CA ASP A 42 5.76 -7.00 -1.04
C ASP A 42 4.91 -7.71 -2.11
N ARG A 43 3.58 -7.73 -1.93
CA ARG A 43 2.66 -8.25 -2.94
C ARG A 43 2.66 -7.40 -4.22
N LEU A 44 2.67 -6.07 -4.11
CA LEU A 44 2.78 -5.20 -5.29
C LEU A 44 4.09 -5.43 -6.06
N ARG A 45 5.21 -5.58 -5.34
CA ARG A 45 6.51 -5.92 -5.94
C ARG A 45 6.50 -7.26 -6.67
N GLN A 46 5.85 -8.27 -6.09
CA GLN A 46 5.70 -9.58 -6.74
C GLN A 46 4.85 -9.50 -8.02
N LEU A 47 3.94 -8.53 -8.12
CA LEU A 47 3.12 -8.28 -9.30
C LEU A 47 3.83 -7.42 -10.37
N GLY A 48 5.09 -7.02 -10.14
CA GLY A 48 5.87 -6.23 -11.08
C GLY A 48 5.62 -4.73 -11.01
N TYR A 49 4.98 -4.24 -9.94
CA TYR A 49 4.91 -2.80 -9.68
C TYR A 49 6.25 -2.34 -9.06
N PRO A 50 6.91 -1.31 -9.64
CA PRO A 50 8.18 -0.78 -9.15
C PRO A 50 8.04 -0.08 -7.78
#